data_AF-A0A9D2H3B4-F1
#
_entry.id   AF-A0A9D2H3B4-F1
#
_cell.length_a   1.000
_cell.length_b   1.000
_cell.length_c   1.000
_cell.angle_alpha   90.00
_cell.angle_beta   90.00
_cell.angle_gamma   90.00
#
_symmetry.space_group_name_H-M   'P 1'
#
loop_
_entity.id
_entity.type
_entity.pdbx_description
1 polymer ?
#
loop_
_entity_poly.entity_id
_entity_poly.type
_entity_poly.pdbx_seq_one_letter_code
_entity_poly.pdbx_strand_id
1 'polypeptide(L)'
;MSKVIKEGLAFDDVLLIPQASDVLPNEVDLRTTLCEGLSLNLPIISAAMDTVTESRLAIAMAREGGLGIIHKNMSIEEQAKEVDKVKRSEHGVITDPFFLEPQNLVRDAVALMERYRISGV
;
A
#
# COMPACT_ATOMS: atom_id res chain seq x y z
N MET A 1 -43.84 16.15 -11.90
CA MET A 1 -42.50 15.96 -11.32
C MET A 1 -42.31 14.47 -11.07
N SER A 2 -41.53 13.76 -11.88
CA SER A 2 -41.10 12.39 -11.57
C SER A 2 -39.74 12.44 -10.86
N LYS A 3 -39.72 11.94 -9.62
CA LYS A 3 -38.61 12.06 -8.66
C LYS A 3 -37.49 11.02 -8.87
N VAL A 4 -37.60 10.18 -9.90
CA VAL A 4 -36.62 9.14 -10.26
C VAL A 4 -36.23 9.33 -11.72
N ILE A 5 -34.93 9.52 -11.95
CA ILE A 5 -34.38 9.94 -13.25
C ILE A 5 -33.84 8.73 -14.04
N LYS A 6 -33.27 7.71 -13.37
CA LYS A 6 -32.75 6.48 -13.98
C LYS A 6 -32.76 5.32 -12.99
N GLU A 7 -32.75 4.11 -13.54
CA GLU A 7 -32.48 2.86 -12.82
C GLU A 7 -30.97 2.67 -12.60
N GLY A 8 -30.60 2.03 -11.49
CA GLY A 8 -29.22 1.70 -11.15
C GLY A 8 -29.09 0.22 -10.87
N LEU A 9 -27.99 -0.39 -11.31
CA LEU A 9 -27.70 -1.82 -11.15
C LEU A 9 -26.58 -2.01 -10.14
N ALA A 10 -26.72 -3.01 -9.27
CA ALA A 10 -25.69 -3.53 -8.38
C ALA A 10 -24.99 -4.76 -8.98
N PHE A 11 -23.99 -5.31 -8.27
CA PHE A 11 -23.23 -6.46 -8.75
C PHE A 11 -24.09 -7.71 -8.95
N ASP A 12 -25.03 -7.98 -8.04
CA ASP A 12 -25.89 -9.17 -8.09
C ASP A 12 -27.00 -9.09 -9.17
N ASP A 13 -27.20 -7.91 -9.77
CA ASP A 13 -28.21 -7.70 -10.81
C ASP A 13 -27.70 -8.13 -12.21
N VAL A 14 -26.41 -8.41 -12.37
CA VAL A 14 -25.78 -8.64 -13.67
C VAL A 14 -24.83 -9.83 -13.68
N LEU A 15 -24.64 -10.40 -14.87
CA LEU A 15 -23.62 -11.43 -15.13
C LEU A 15 -22.79 -11.03 -16.34
N LEU A 16 -21.51 -11.43 -16.34
CA LEU A 16 -20.66 -11.33 -17.52
C LEU A 16 -21.06 -12.40 -18.53
N ILE A 17 -21.30 -12.00 -19.78
CA ILE A 17 -21.62 -12.93 -20.86
C ILE A 17 -20.30 -13.54 -21.37
N PRO A 18 -20.14 -14.88 -21.35
CA PRO A 18 -18.95 -15.53 -21.88
C PRO A 18 -18.73 -15.20 -23.36
N GLN A 19 -17.48 -15.07 -23.77
CA GLN A 19 -17.05 -14.85 -25.16
C GLN A 19 -15.95 -15.84 -25.53
N ALA A 20 -15.70 -16.01 -26.83
CA ALA A 20 -14.53 -16.75 -27.29
C ALA A 20 -13.24 -16.08 -26.77
N SER A 21 -12.30 -16.87 -26.28
CA SER A 21 -11.02 -16.41 -25.75
C SER A 21 -9.89 -17.28 -26.28
N ASP A 22 -8.84 -16.64 -26.79
CA ASP A 22 -7.58 -17.28 -27.17
C ASP A 22 -6.50 -17.14 -26.09
N VAL A 23 -6.84 -16.56 -24.94
CA VAL A 23 -5.94 -16.31 -23.81
C VAL A 23 -6.27 -17.24 -22.65
N LEU A 24 -5.24 -17.87 -22.07
CA LEU A 24 -5.39 -18.67 -20.86
C LEU A 24 -5.41 -17.79 -19.60
N PRO A 25 -6.11 -18.18 -18.52
CA PRO A 25 -6.22 -17.37 -17.31
C PRO A 25 -4.89 -16.94 -16.67
N ASN A 26 -3.83 -17.74 -16.80
CA ASN A 26 -2.49 -17.46 -16.28
C ASN A 26 -1.66 -16.52 -17.18
N GLU A 27 -2.15 -16.20 -18.37
CA GLU A 27 -1.51 -15.30 -19.34
C GLU A 27 -2.13 -13.90 -19.33
N VAL A 28 -3.20 -13.69 -18.56
CA VAL A 28 -3.89 -12.41 -18.44
C VAL A 28 -3.01 -11.40 -17.71
N ASP A 29 -2.85 -10.21 -18.29
CA ASP A 29 -2.17 -9.09 -17.65
C ASP A 29 -3.11 -8.38 -16.67
N LEU A 30 -2.73 -8.35 -15.40
CA LEU A 30 -3.48 -7.71 -14.32
C LEU A 30 -3.00 -6.27 -14.04
N ARG A 31 -1.97 -5.79 -14.76
CA ARG A 31 -1.43 -4.45 -14.54
C ARG A 31 -2.46 -3.38 -14.84
N THR A 32 -2.48 -2.34 -14.02
CA THR A 32 -3.36 -1.18 -14.21
C THR A 32 -2.65 0.11 -13.87
N THR A 33 -2.98 1.19 -14.55
CA THR A 33 -2.46 2.53 -14.29
C THR A 33 -3.55 3.36 -13.62
N LEU A 34 -3.31 3.77 -12.37
CA LEU A 34 -4.26 4.53 -11.58
C LEU A 34 -4.26 6.01 -11.95
N CYS A 35 -3.05 6.56 -12.12
CA CYS A 35 -2.79 7.92 -12.58
C CYS A 35 -1.37 8.01 -13.15
N GLU A 36 -1.02 9.16 -13.71
CA GLU A 36 0.33 9.41 -14.23
C GLU A 36 1.39 9.17 -13.14
N GLY A 37 2.33 8.25 -13.42
CA GLY A 37 3.38 7.86 -12.48
C GLY A 37 2.98 6.81 -11.44
N LEU A 38 1.74 6.29 -11.46
CA LEU A 38 1.30 5.23 -10.54
C LEU A 38 0.67 4.05 -11.30
N SER A 39 1.48 3.01 -11.52
CA SER A 39 1.05 1.72 -12.04
C SER A 39 1.12 0.64 -10.96
N LEU A 40 0.13 -0.26 -10.96
CA LEU A 40 0.03 -1.41 -10.07
C LEU A 40 0.15 -2.69 -10.91
N ASN A 41 0.72 -3.74 -10.31
CA ASN A 41 0.75 -5.07 -10.91
C ASN A 41 -0.56 -5.83 -10.69
N LEU A 42 -1.33 -5.46 -9.66
CA LEU A 42 -2.66 -5.97 -9.37
C LEU A 42 -3.65 -4.80 -9.20
N PRO A 43 -4.89 -4.92 -9.71
CA PRO A 43 -5.91 -3.89 -9.58
C PRO A 43 -6.62 -3.98 -8.22
N ILE A 44 -5.84 -4.08 -7.12
CA ILE A 44 -6.34 -4.27 -5.76
C ILE A 44 -5.76 -3.19 -4.84
N ILE A 45 -6.65 -2.51 -4.12
CA ILE A 45 -6.31 -1.47 -3.15
C ILE A 45 -6.98 -1.79 -1.82
N SER A 46 -6.23 -1.75 -0.72
CA SER A 46 -6.81 -1.95 0.61
C SER A 46 -7.49 -0.67 1.13
N ALA A 47 -8.59 -0.85 1.86
CA ALA A 47 -9.39 0.26 2.38
C ALA A 47 -8.64 1.08 3.45
N ALA A 48 -8.85 2.40 3.46
CA ALA A 48 -8.27 3.33 4.42
C ALA A 48 -8.99 3.32 5.78
N MET A 49 -9.03 2.15 6.43
CA MET A 49 -9.71 1.90 7.70
C MET A 49 -8.71 1.45 8.77
N ASP A 50 -8.92 1.87 10.02
CA ASP A 50 -8.06 1.57 11.17
C ASP A 50 -7.94 0.08 11.47
N THR A 51 -9.02 -0.65 11.27
CA THR A 51 -9.08 -2.11 11.43
C THR A 51 -8.55 -2.88 10.23
N VAL A 52 -8.14 -2.18 9.16
CA VAL A 52 -7.71 -2.80 7.90
C VAL A 52 -6.25 -2.47 7.60
N THR A 53 -5.91 -1.20 7.40
CA THR A 53 -4.64 -0.83 6.75
C THR A 53 -3.76 0.10 7.59
N GLU A 54 -2.77 -0.49 8.25
CA GLU A 54 -1.55 0.17 8.75
C GLU A 54 -0.32 -0.26 7.92
N SER A 55 0.90 0.15 8.32
CA SER A 55 2.14 -0.16 7.58
C SER A 55 2.31 -1.63 7.26
N ARG A 56 1.93 -2.53 8.18
CA ARG A 56 2.06 -3.98 7.98
C ARG A 56 1.28 -4.48 6.75
N LEU A 57 0.01 -4.08 6.62
CA LEU A 57 -0.80 -4.50 5.47
C LEU A 57 -0.37 -3.75 4.20
N ALA A 58 -0.04 -2.46 4.30
CA ALA A 58 0.41 -1.69 3.16
C ALA A 58 1.70 -2.24 2.53
N ILE A 59 2.66 -2.71 3.34
CA ILE A 59 3.87 -3.40 2.88
C ILE A 59 3.51 -4.71 2.17
N ALA A 60 2.62 -5.53 2.76
CA ALA A 60 2.19 -6.78 2.15
C ALA A 60 1.48 -6.55 0.81
N MET A 61 0.55 -5.60 0.76
CA MET A 61 -0.15 -5.22 -0.48
C MET A 61 0.82 -4.80 -1.58
N ALA A 62 1.80 -3.95 -1.25
CA ALA A 62 2.80 -3.50 -2.21
C ALA A 62 3.67 -4.64 -2.74
N ARG A 63 4.04 -5.60 -1.88
CA ARG A 63 4.82 -6.80 -2.28
C ARG A 63 4.05 -7.73 -3.21
N GLU A 64 2.74 -7.89 -2.99
CA GLU A 64 1.87 -8.62 -3.90
C GLU A 64 1.58 -7.84 -5.20
N GLY A 65 1.97 -6.56 -5.26
CA GLY A 65 1.82 -5.72 -6.46
C GLY A 65 0.57 -4.83 -6.48
N GLY A 66 -0.16 -4.77 -5.37
CA GLY A 66 -1.28 -3.84 -5.16
C GLY A 66 -0.86 -2.57 -4.41
N LEU A 67 -1.85 -1.88 -3.83
CA LEU A 67 -1.65 -0.63 -3.07
C LEU A 67 -2.35 -0.71 -1.71
N GLY A 68 -1.68 -0.21 -0.66
CA GLY A 68 -2.30 -0.01 0.66
C GLY A 68 -2.49 1.46 0.99
N ILE A 69 -3.69 1.85 1.44
CA ILE A 69 -3.96 3.22 1.91
C ILE A 69 -4.00 3.25 3.43
N ILE A 70 -3.02 3.92 4.05
CA ILE A 70 -2.98 4.12 5.50
C ILE A 70 -4.18 4.96 5.95
N HIS A 71 -4.92 4.48 6.94
CA HIS A 71 -6.05 5.22 7.50
C HIS A 71 -5.63 6.52 8.19
N LYS A 72 -6.59 7.39 8.52
CA LYS A 72 -6.37 8.70 9.15
C LYS A 72 -6.81 8.78 10.61
N ASN A 73 -7.12 7.65 11.24
CA ASN A 73 -7.59 7.61 12.64
C ASN A 73 -6.41 7.59 13.61
N MET A 74 -5.49 8.55 13.46
CA MET A 74 -4.28 8.75 14.25
C MET A 74 -3.78 10.19 14.04
N SER A 75 -2.77 10.63 14.80
CA SER A 75 -2.15 11.94 14.56
C SER A 75 -1.44 12.02 13.20
N ILE A 76 -1.20 13.24 12.71
CA ILE A 76 -0.46 13.47 11.46
C ILE A 76 0.94 12.86 11.57
N GLU A 77 1.58 12.99 12.72
CA GLU A 77 2.90 12.48 13.02
C GLU A 77 2.95 10.94 13.02
N GLU A 78 1.91 10.29 13.53
CA GLU A 78 1.78 8.83 13.50
C GLU A 78 1.55 8.33 12.09
N GLN A 79 0.66 8.97 11.32
CA GLN A 79 0.41 8.58 9.94
C GLN A 79 1.68 8.72 9.08
N ALA A 80 2.43 9.81 9.27
CA ALA A 80 3.71 10.00 8.60
C ALA A 80 4.72 8.90 8.96
N LYS A 81 4.77 8.45 10.22
CA LYS A 81 5.62 7.32 10.64
C LYS A 81 5.19 6.00 9.99
N GLU A 82 3.90 5.75 9.86
CA GLU A 82 3.40 4.56 9.17
C GLU A 82 3.81 4.57 7.70
N VAL A 83 3.69 5.71 7.01
CA VAL A 83 4.15 5.86 5.61
C VAL A 83 5.67 5.66 5.51
N ASP A 84 6.46 6.26 6.41
CA ASP A 84 7.92 6.12 6.45
C ASP A 84 8.35 4.64 6.58
N LYS A 85 7.69 3.87 7.47
CA LYS A 85 7.91 2.42 7.59
C LYS A 85 7.68 1.68 6.26
N VAL A 86 6.62 2.00 5.51
CA VAL A 86 6.34 1.34 4.22
C VAL A 86 7.44 1.66 3.21
N LYS A 87 7.78 2.95 3.05
CA LYS A 87 8.78 3.40 2.09
C LYS A 87 10.17 2.82 2.36
N ARG A 88 10.49 2.54 3.62
CA ARG A 88 11.80 2.00 4.01
C ARG A 88 11.90 0.47 3.97
N SER A 89 10.80 -0.26 3.74
CA SER A 89 10.78 -1.72 3.93
C SER A 89 11.64 -2.55 2.97
N GLU A 90 12.01 -2.03 1.79
CA GLU A 90 12.89 -2.75 0.84
C GLU A 90 14.11 -1.94 0.37
N HIS A 91 14.05 -0.60 0.32
CA HIS A 91 15.12 0.23 -0.26
C HIS A 91 15.46 1.48 0.57
N GLY A 92 15.08 1.51 1.87
CA GLY A 92 15.00 2.71 2.69
C GLY A 92 16.30 3.44 3.05
N VAL A 93 17.48 2.89 2.78
CA VAL A 93 18.77 3.42 3.28
C VAL A 93 19.60 4.09 2.17
N ILE A 94 19.15 4.06 0.91
CA ILE A 94 19.98 4.52 -0.23
C ILE A 94 19.98 6.05 -0.37
N THR A 95 18.89 6.74 -0.02
CA THR A 95 18.74 8.20 -0.24
C THR A 95 18.80 9.06 1.03
N ASP A 96 18.63 8.49 2.22
CA ASP A 96 18.71 9.21 3.50
C ASP A 96 19.06 8.23 4.65
N PRO A 97 20.37 7.90 4.80
CA PRO A 97 20.83 6.95 5.80
C PRO A 97 20.73 7.56 7.20
N PHE A 98 20.26 6.76 8.15
CA PHE A 98 20.42 7.09 9.55
C PHE A 98 21.88 6.89 9.93
N PHE A 99 22.45 7.86 10.62
CA PHE A 99 23.81 7.78 11.15
C PHE A 99 23.82 8.25 12.60
N LEU A 100 24.79 7.76 13.35
CA LEU A 100 25.09 8.25 14.69
C LEU A 100 26.46 8.91 14.70
N GLU A 101 26.61 9.93 15.53
CA GLU A 101 27.90 10.52 15.84
C GLU A 101 28.62 9.70 16.91
N PRO A 102 29.97 9.78 17.00
CA PRO A 102 30.76 9.00 17.97
C PRO A 102 30.37 9.23 19.44
N GLN A 103 29.72 10.37 19.72
CA GLN A 103 29.23 10.76 21.04
C GLN A 103 27.86 10.17 21.40
N ASN A 104 27.13 9.56 20.46
CA ASN A 104 25.85 8.93 20.75
C ASN A 104 26.01 7.65 21.57
N LEU A 105 24.99 7.36 22.38
CA LEU A 105 25.02 6.19 23.25
C LEU A 105 24.63 4.94 22.44
N VAL A 106 25.16 3.78 22.86
CA VAL A 106 24.77 2.47 22.28
C VAL A 106 23.26 2.26 22.33
N ARG A 107 22.58 2.78 23.36
CA ARG A 107 21.12 2.70 23.47
C ARG A 107 20.39 3.38 22.30
N ASP A 108 20.97 4.45 21.76
CA ASP A 108 20.36 5.24 20.68
C ASP A 108 20.47 4.42 19.38
N ALA A 109 21.57 3.69 19.18
CA ALA A 109 21.76 2.74 18.08
C ALA A 109 20.75 1.59 18.16
N VAL A 110 20.59 0.97 19.34
CA VAL A 110 19.63 -0.11 19.55
C VAL A 110 18.20 0.36 19.28
N ALA A 111 17.81 1.54 19.78
CA ALA A 111 16.49 2.10 19.53
C ALA A 111 16.21 2.36 18.04
N LEU A 112 17.21 2.83 17.29
CA LEU A 112 17.12 3.00 15.84
C LEU A 112 16.96 1.65 15.12
N MET A 113 17.79 0.67 15.46
CA MET A 113 17.73 -0.68 14.87
C MET A 113 16.38 -1.36 15.13
N GLU A 114 15.85 -1.28 16.35
CA GLU A 114 14.53 -1.82 16.71
C GLU A 114 13.38 -1.11 15.98
N ARG A 115 13.43 0.22 15.92
CA ARG A 115 12.39 1.04 15.29
C ARG A 115 12.27 0.78 13.80
N TYR A 116 13.39 0.61 13.10
CA TYR A 116 13.44 0.46 11.65
C TYR A 116 13.66 -0.99 11.18
N ARG A 117 13.84 -1.94 12.11
CA ARG A 117 14.13 -3.36 11.83
C ARG A 117 15.34 -3.55 10.89
N ILE A 118 16.40 -2.80 11.14
CA ILE A 118 17.66 -2.88 10.40
C ILE A 118 18.77 -3.44 11.30
N SER A 119 19.74 -4.14 10.71
CA SER A 119 20.80 -4.84 11.44
C SER A 119 22.04 -3.99 11.72
N GLY A 120 22.06 -2.72 11.31
CA GLY A 120 23.21 -1.83 11.49
C GLY A 120 22.84 -0.36 11.35
N VAL A 121 23.57 0.48 12.07
CA VAL A 121 23.52 1.95 12.10
C VAL A 121 24.94 2.47 12.31
#